data_AF-A0A950LBM1-F1
#
_entry.id   AF-A0A950LBM1-F1
#
_cell.length_a   1.000
_cell.length_b   1.000
_cell.length_c   1.000
_cell.angle_alpha   90.00
_cell.angle_beta   90.00
_cell.angle_gamma   90.00
#
_symmetry.space_group_name_H-M   'P 1'
#
loop_
_entity.id
_entity.type
_entity.pdbx_description
1 polymer ?
#
loop_
_entity_poly.entity_id
_entity_poly.type
_entity_poly.pdbx_seq_one_letter_code
_entity_poly.pdbx_strand_id
1 'polypeptide(L)'
;WMALDTIHPDCGPFEYYPGSHRWPLLRGEKVRAFMTDEERGRPDSDATWPIITEQYVVPAVEREAARRGTPVKQFLGKRGDVLIWHGRLMHRGRKANVQFMERRSLITHHSGVHHRNDMPNRAEQDGSVYAIFNRPLH
;
A
#
# COMPACT_ATOMS: atom_id res chain seq x y z
N TRP A 1 -5.49 6.43 -5.58
CA TRP A 1 -4.37 6.53 -6.53
C TRP A 1 -4.98 7.13 -7.77
N MET A 2 -4.56 8.34 -8.08
CA MET A 2 -5.06 9.13 -9.18
C MET A 2 -3.95 9.26 -10.20
N ALA A 3 -4.26 8.93 -11.44
CA ALA A 3 -3.38 9.14 -12.58
C ALA A 3 -3.27 10.64 -12.86
N LEU A 4 -2.11 11.25 -12.58
CA LEU A 4 -1.87 12.65 -12.98
C LEU A 4 -1.39 12.76 -14.42
N ASP A 5 -1.05 11.62 -15.04
CA ASP A 5 -0.77 11.48 -16.46
C ASP A 5 -1.27 10.13 -16.99
N THR A 6 -1.22 9.92 -18.31
CA THR A 6 -1.56 8.62 -18.91
C THR A 6 -0.47 7.59 -18.61
N ILE A 7 -0.85 6.44 -18.04
CA ILE A 7 0.08 5.46 -17.49
C ILE A 7 0.50 4.46 -18.57
N HIS A 8 1.79 4.46 -18.90
CA HIS A 8 2.38 3.54 -19.86
C HIS A 8 2.74 2.20 -19.19
N PRO A 9 2.59 1.04 -19.86
CA PRO A 9 2.97 -0.26 -19.29
C PRO A 9 4.46 -0.38 -18.89
N ASP A 10 5.32 0.45 -19.49
CA ASP A 10 6.77 0.46 -19.25
C ASP A 10 7.25 1.49 -18.23
N CYS A 11 6.39 2.40 -17.77
CA CYS A 11 6.76 3.42 -16.77
C CYS A 11 6.75 2.88 -15.33
N GLY A 12 6.65 1.55 -15.18
CA GLY A 12 6.49 0.88 -13.90
C GLY A 12 5.11 1.14 -13.30
N PRO A 13 4.00 0.66 -13.90
CA PRO A 13 2.63 0.94 -13.44
C PRO A 13 2.33 0.41 -12.04
N PHE A 14 1.22 0.85 -11.44
CA PHE A 14 0.72 0.29 -10.19
C PHE A 14 0.27 -1.15 -10.45
N GLU A 15 0.84 -2.10 -9.71
CA GLU A 15 0.55 -3.52 -9.80
C GLU A 15 -0.17 -4.02 -8.55
N TYR A 16 -1.11 -4.93 -8.71
CA TYR A 16 -1.84 -5.53 -7.61
C TYR A 16 -2.32 -6.95 -7.90
N TYR A 17 -2.58 -7.71 -6.85
CA TYR A 17 -3.20 -9.03 -6.94
C TYR A 17 -4.71 -8.92 -6.61
N PRO A 18 -5.63 -9.14 -7.56
CA PRO A 18 -7.07 -9.04 -7.30
C PRO A 18 -7.53 -9.91 -6.14
N GLY A 19 -8.36 -9.38 -5.25
CA GLY A 19 -8.90 -10.13 -4.10
C GLY A 19 -7.92 -10.35 -2.94
N SER A 20 -6.65 -9.99 -3.08
CA SER A 20 -5.61 -10.24 -2.05
C SER A 20 -5.82 -9.54 -0.70
N HIS A 21 -6.69 -8.53 -0.65
CA HIS A 21 -7.12 -7.92 0.61
C HIS A 21 -7.79 -8.92 1.58
N ARG A 22 -8.25 -10.08 1.08
CA ARG A 22 -8.85 -11.16 1.86
C ARG A 22 -7.85 -12.24 2.26
N TRP A 23 -6.59 -12.15 1.84
CA TRP A 23 -5.58 -13.15 2.19
C TRP A 23 -5.22 -13.06 3.69
N PRO A 24 -4.67 -14.15 4.27
CA PRO A 24 -4.13 -14.13 5.62
C PRO A 24 -3.12 -13.00 5.80
N LEU A 25 -3.10 -12.40 6.99
CA LEU A 25 -2.18 -11.32 7.29
C LEU A 25 -0.73 -11.82 7.22
N LEU A 26 0.06 -11.18 6.36
CA LEU A 26 1.51 -11.26 6.39
C LEU A 26 2.01 -10.29 7.46
N ARG A 27 2.05 -10.77 8.71
CA ARG A 27 2.53 -9.98 9.86
C ARG A 27 4.06 -9.95 9.88
N GLY A 28 4.64 -8.90 10.43
CA GLY A 28 6.10 -8.75 10.60
C GLY A 28 6.74 -9.95 11.30
N GLU A 29 6.06 -10.58 12.27
CA GLU A 29 6.50 -11.81 12.94
C GLU A 29 6.75 -12.97 11.97
N LYS A 30 5.86 -13.16 10.98
CA LYS A 30 6.03 -14.22 9.96
C LYS A 30 7.20 -13.93 9.04
N VAL A 31 7.46 -12.65 8.74
CA VAL A 31 8.62 -12.23 7.96
C VAL A 31 9.91 -12.46 8.75
N ARG A 32 9.93 -12.05 10.03
CA ARG A 32 11.06 -12.22 10.97
C ARG A 32 11.48 -13.69 11.17
N ALA A 33 10.55 -14.63 11.02
CA ALA A 33 10.85 -16.07 11.07
C ALA A 33 11.75 -16.54 9.90
N PHE A 34 11.76 -15.82 8.78
CA PHE A 34 12.61 -16.15 7.62
C PHE A 34 13.90 -15.33 7.56
N MET A 35 14.06 -14.33 8.45
CA MET A 35 15.23 -13.45 8.50
C MET A 35 16.43 -14.12 9.18
N THR A 36 17.64 -13.59 9.01
CA THR A 36 18.80 -14.01 9.81
C THR A 36 18.72 -13.47 11.25
N ASP A 37 19.53 -14.00 12.17
CA ASP A 37 19.60 -13.48 13.54
C ASP A 37 20.04 -12.01 13.58
N GLU A 38 21.00 -11.64 12.72
CA GLU A 38 21.47 -10.26 12.58
C GLU A 38 20.34 -9.32 12.12
N GLU A 39 19.60 -9.71 11.08
CA GLU A 39 18.49 -8.92 10.55
C GLU A 39 17.33 -8.79 11.55
N ARG A 40 17.05 -9.84 12.33
CA ARG A 40 16.04 -9.80 13.40
C ARG A 40 16.39 -8.82 14.51
N GLY A 41 17.68 -8.66 14.81
CA GLY A 41 18.19 -7.76 15.84
C GLY A 41 18.03 -6.27 15.50
N ARG A 42 17.68 -5.93 14.25
CA ARG A 42 17.46 -4.54 13.84
C ARG A 42 16.09 -4.02 14.32
N PRO A 43 16.03 -2.77 14.81
CA PRO A 43 14.77 -2.15 15.22
C PRO A 43 13.87 -1.88 14.00
N ASP A 44 12.55 -1.96 14.18
CA ASP A 44 11.57 -1.63 13.12
C ASP A 44 11.70 -0.18 12.61
N SER A 45 12.30 0.71 13.41
CA SER A 45 12.58 2.09 13.04
C SER A 45 13.82 2.26 12.15
N ASP A 46 14.57 1.20 11.87
CA ASP A 46 15.71 1.23 10.95
C ASP A 46 15.20 1.57 9.53
N ALA A 47 15.74 2.63 8.93
CA ALA A 47 15.35 3.06 7.58
C ALA A 47 15.61 2.00 6.50
N THR A 48 16.49 1.02 6.78
CA THR A 48 16.77 -0.12 5.89
C THR A 48 15.73 -1.24 6.00
N TRP A 49 14.86 -1.20 7.01
CA TRP A 49 13.86 -2.24 7.27
C TRP A 49 12.97 -2.58 6.06
N PRO A 50 12.44 -1.62 5.28
CA PRO A 50 11.66 -1.93 4.08
C PRO A 50 12.47 -2.67 3.01
N ILE A 51 13.76 -2.33 2.87
CA ILE A 51 14.66 -2.94 1.88
C ILE A 51 14.95 -4.39 2.26
N ILE A 52 15.28 -4.63 3.54
CA ILE A 52 15.58 -5.97 4.04
C ILE A 52 14.35 -6.87 3.99
N THR A 53 13.18 -6.35 4.35
CA THR A 53 11.96 -7.17 4.39
C THR A 53 11.41 -7.50 3.00
N GLU A 54 11.67 -6.67 1.99
CA GLU A 54 11.24 -6.91 0.60
C GLU A 54 11.68 -8.29 0.09
N GLN A 55 12.92 -8.69 0.35
CA GLN A 55 13.48 -9.97 -0.11
C GLN A 55 12.73 -11.20 0.44
N TYR A 56 12.03 -11.06 1.57
CA TYR A 56 11.25 -12.11 2.20
C TYR A 56 9.76 -12.01 1.86
N VAL A 57 9.24 -10.79 1.81
CA VAL A 57 7.82 -10.50 1.53
C VAL A 57 7.47 -10.84 0.10
N VAL A 58 8.30 -10.44 -0.87
CA VAL A 58 8.00 -10.64 -2.31
C VAL A 58 7.83 -12.12 -2.64
N PRO A 59 8.76 -13.03 -2.30
CA PRO A 59 8.59 -14.46 -2.58
C PRO A 59 7.39 -15.07 -1.86
N ALA A 60 7.07 -14.61 -0.64
CA ALA A 60 5.91 -15.11 0.10
C ALA A 60 4.58 -14.72 -0.58
N VAL A 61 4.47 -13.47 -1.04
CA VAL A 61 3.31 -12.97 -1.79
C VAL A 61 3.18 -13.70 -3.13
N GLU A 62 4.28 -13.89 -3.86
CA GLU A 62 4.29 -14.57 -5.15
C GLU A 62 3.93 -16.06 -5.03
N ARG A 63 4.43 -16.76 -4.01
CA ARG A 63 4.01 -18.14 -3.70
C ARG A 63 2.52 -18.23 -3.38
N GLU A 64 1.99 -17.31 -2.59
CA GLU A 64 0.56 -17.30 -2.25
C GLU A 64 -0.31 -16.97 -3.47
N ALA A 65 0.13 -16.05 -4.32
CA ALA A 65 -0.52 -15.74 -5.58
C ALA A 65 -0.56 -16.95 -6.50
N ALA A 66 0.56 -17.66 -6.66
CA ALA A 66 0.66 -18.88 -7.45
C ALA A 66 -0.24 -19.99 -6.91
N ARG A 67 -0.20 -20.24 -5.59
CA ARG A 67 -1.06 -21.24 -4.91
C ARG A 67 -2.55 -20.99 -5.13
N ARG A 68 -2.95 -19.72 -5.24
CA ARG A 68 -4.34 -19.31 -5.47
C ARG A 68 -4.69 -19.12 -6.94
N GLY A 69 -3.75 -19.28 -7.87
CA GLY A 69 -3.95 -18.96 -9.28
C GLY A 69 -4.35 -17.50 -9.50
N THR A 70 -3.88 -16.58 -8.65
CA THR A 70 -4.23 -15.15 -8.74
C THR A 70 -3.19 -14.41 -9.59
N PRO A 71 -3.53 -13.96 -10.81
CA PRO A 71 -2.60 -13.21 -11.64
C PRO A 71 -2.40 -11.79 -11.11
N VAL A 72 -1.20 -11.25 -11.28
CA VAL A 72 -0.95 -9.82 -11.07
C VAL A 72 -1.67 -9.02 -12.16
N LYS A 73 -2.21 -7.85 -11.80
CA LYS A 73 -2.81 -6.89 -12.71
C LYS A 73 -2.14 -5.54 -12.59
N GLN A 74 -2.11 -4.81 -13.71
CA GLN A 74 -1.62 -3.45 -13.77
C GLN A 74 -2.79 -2.48 -13.90
N PHE A 75 -2.67 -1.32 -13.26
CA PHE A 75 -3.57 -0.19 -13.50
C PHE A 75 -2.93 0.75 -14.53
N LEU A 76 -3.46 0.73 -15.74
CA LEU A 76 -3.04 1.58 -16.87
C LEU A 76 -4.07 2.69 -17.10
N GLY A 77 -4.31 3.48 -16.06
CA GLY A 77 -5.27 4.59 -16.13
C GLY A 77 -4.81 5.70 -17.10
N LYS A 78 -5.78 6.42 -17.67
CA LYS A 78 -5.56 7.70 -18.34
C LYS A 78 -5.49 8.83 -17.31
N ARG A 79 -4.98 9.99 -17.71
CA ARG A 79 -5.00 11.19 -16.87
C ARG A 79 -6.41 11.44 -16.31
N GLY A 80 -6.52 11.56 -14.99
CA GLY A 80 -7.76 11.75 -14.26
C GLY A 80 -8.42 10.46 -13.76
N ASP A 81 -8.03 9.29 -14.26
CA ASP A 81 -8.58 8.03 -13.77
C ASP A 81 -8.15 7.77 -12.31
N VAL A 82 -9.10 7.23 -11.54
CA VAL A 82 -8.92 6.95 -10.12
C VAL A 82 -9.06 5.46 -9.86
N LEU A 83 -8.03 4.88 -9.23
CA LEU A 83 -8.10 3.57 -8.60
C LEU A 83 -8.38 3.75 -7.10
N ILE A 84 -9.47 3.13 -6.65
CA ILE A 84 -9.81 2.96 -5.22
C ILE A 84 -9.50 1.51 -4.85
N TRP A 85 -8.74 1.31 -3.78
CA TRP A 85 -8.44 -0.03 -3.25
C TRP A 85 -8.48 -0.06 -1.73
N HIS A 86 -8.66 -1.26 -1.21
CA HIS A 86 -8.58 -1.55 0.22
C HIS A 86 -7.12 -1.54 0.69
N GLY A 87 -6.81 -0.95 1.84
CA GLY A 87 -5.42 -0.84 2.35
C GLY A 87 -4.67 -2.17 2.58
N ARG A 88 -5.38 -3.31 2.56
CA ARG A 88 -4.81 -4.66 2.62
C ARG A 88 -4.57 -5.33 1.25
N LEU A 89 -4.98 -4.71 0.15
CA LEU A 89 -4.70 -5.25 -1.18
C LEU A 89 -3.18 -5.34 -1.35
N MET A 90 -2.66 -6.50 -1.76
CA MET A 90 -1.25 -6.62 -2.10
C MET A 90 -1.00 -5.84 -3.39
N HIS A 91 -0.12 -4.84 -3.30
CA HIS A 91 0.20 -3.93 -4.39
C HIS A 91 1.65 -3.47 -4.34
N ARG A 92 2.18 -3.04 -5.49
CA ARG A 92 3.52 -2.47 -5.63
C ARG A 92 3.58 -1.52 -6.82
N GLY A 93 4.64 -0.71 -6.91
CA GLY A 93 5.06 -0.15 -8.19
C GLY A 93 5.85 -1.20 -8.95
N ARG A 94 5.51 -1.48 -10.21
CA ARG A 94 6.36 -2.31 -11.05
C ARG A 94 7.69 -1.58 -11.29
N LYS A 95 8.77 -2.33 -11.48
CA LYS A 95 10.01 -1.80 -12.05
C LYS A 95 9.72 -1.21 -13.45
N ALA A 96 10.17 0.01 -13.69
CA ALA A 96 10.09 0.62 -15.01
C ALA A 96 11.03 -0.11 -15.99
N ASN A 97 10.55 -0.36 -17.21
CA ASN A 97 11.36 -0.94 -18.28
C ASN A 97 12.16 0.15 -19.00
N VAL A 98 11.63 1.37 -19.07
CA VAL A 98 12.31 2.53 -19.67
C VAL A 98 12.81 3.44 -18.57
N GLN A 99 14.11 3.69 -18.57
CA GLN A 99 14.73 4.61 -17.61
C GLN A 99 14.15 6.02 -17.78
N PHE A 100 13.95 6.72 -16.66
CA PHE A 100 13.45 8.10 -16.60
C PHE A 100 12.02 8.31 -17.14
N MET A 101 11.32 7.26 -17.55
CA MET A 101 9.90 7.38 -17.91
C MET A 101 9.08 7.60 -16.65
N GLU A 102 8.46 8.78 -16.55
CA GLU A 102 7.71 9.17 -15.37
C GLU A 102 6.33 8.51 -15.30
N ARG A 103 5.83 8.36 -14.07
CA ARG A 103 4.48 7.91 -13.76
C ARG A 103 3.88 8.82 -12.71
N ARG A 104 3.47 10.02 -13.12
CA ARG A 104 2.94 11.03 -12.20
C ARG A 104 1.61 10.56 -11.61
N SER A 105 1.54 10.53 -10.28
CA SER A 105 0.38 10.05 -9.57
C SER A 105 0.23 10.71 -8.21
N LEU A 106 -1.02 10.81 -7.74
CA LEU A 106 -1.35 11.22 -6.39
C LEU A 106 -1.98 10.06 -5.62
N ILE A 107 -1.57 9.85 -4.37
CA ILE A 107 -2.16 8.87 -3.46
C ILE A 107 -2.72 9.59 -2.24
N THR A 108 -4.00 9.36 -1.97
CA THR A 108 -4.66 9.75 -0.73
C THR A 108 -5.10 8.49 0.02
N HIS A 109 -4.96 8.51 1.34
CA HIS A 109 -5.43 7.44 2.21
C HIS A 109 -6.63 7.96 3.01
N HIS A 110 -7.68 7.14 3.08
CA HIS A 110 -8.90 7.47 3.79
C HIS A 110 -9.12 6.41 4.88
N SER A 111 -9.47 6.85 6.08
CA SER A 111 -9.85 5.98 7.20
C SER A 111 -11.12 6.52 7.82
N GLY A 112 -11.99 5.63 8.28
CA GLY A 112 -13.17 6.03 9.04
C GLY A 112 -12.75 6.61 10.40
N VAL A 113 -13.43 7.68 10.82
CA VAL A 113 -13.18 8.33 12.12
C VAL A 113 -13.28 7.31 13.26
N HIS A 114 -14.23 6.38 13.20
CA HIS A 114 -14.42 5.31 14.18
C HIS A 114 -13.23 4.36 14.35
N HIS A 115 -12.36 4.23 13.34
CA HIS A 115 -11.22 3.31 13.35
C HIS A 115 -9.90 3.98 13.75
N ARG A 116 -9.91 5.26 14.11
CA ARG A 116 -8.72 6.05 14.48
C ARG A 116 -8.79 6.46 15.95
N ASN A 117 -8.25 5.61 16.83
CA ASN A 117 -8.17 5.89 18.28
C ASN A 117 -7.30 7.12 18.60
N ASP A 118 -6.41 7.48 17.68
CA ASP A 118 -5.55 8.65 17.73
C ASP A 118 -6.23 9.96 17.26
N MET A 119 -7.51 9.89 16.86
CA MET A 119 -8.37 11.04 16.57
C MET A 119 -9.44 11.19 17.68
N PRO A 120 -9.07 11.74 18.86
CA PRO A 120 -9.93 11.71 20.05
C PRO A 120 -11.11 12.70 19.96
N ASN A 121 -10.95 13.82 19.25
CA ASN A 121 -11.98 14.86 19.19
C ASN A 121 -12.94 14.59 18.03
N ARG A 122 -14.22 14.41 18.35
CA ARG A 122 -15.26 14.05 17.39
C ARG A 122 -16.53 14.84 17.67
N ALA A 123 -17.19 15.29 16.60
CA ALA A 123 -18.52 15.90 16.65
C ALA A 123 -19.51 14.97 15.96
N GLU A 124 -20.73 14.95 16.47
CA GLU A 124 -21.87 14.34 15.79
C GLU A 124 -22.79 15.45 15.29
N GLN A 125 -23.14 15.41 14.01
CA GLN A 125 -24.05 16.35 13.39
C GLN A 125 -24.86 15.62 12.30
N ASP A 126 -26.19 15.76 12.34
CA ASP A 126 -27.12 15.15 11.36
C ASP A 126 -26.91 13.64 11.15
N GLY A 127 -26.60 12.93 12.24
CA GLY A 127 -26.33 11.47 12.22
C GLY A 127 -24.96 11.07 11.65
N SER A 128 -24.10 12.03 11.35
CA SER A 128 -22.73 11.82 10.85
C SER A 128 -21.68 12.18 11.91
N VAL A 129 -20.54 11.48 11.87
CA VAL A 129 -19.42 11.71 12.82
C VAL A 129 -18.23 12.34 12.10
N TYR A 130 -17.75 13.45 12.64
CA TYR A 130 -16.69 14.27 12.07
C TYR A 130 -15.50 14.33 13.02
N ALA A 131 -14.28 14.25 12.50
CA ALA A 131 -13.08 14.55 13.27
C ALA A 131 -12.97 16.08 13.45
N ILE A 132 -12.76 16.53 14.69
CA ILE A 132 -12.57 17.95 15.00
C ILE A 132 -11.07 18.23 15.15
N PHE A 133 -10.57 19.17 14.36
CA PHE A 133 -9.21 19.66 14.47
C PHE A 133 -9.23 21.07 15.06
N ASN A 134 -8.97 21.19 16.37
CA ASN A 134 -8.85 22.49 17.06
C ASN A 134 -7.49 23.14 16.78
N ARG A 135 -7.09 23.19 15.51
CA ARG A 135 -5.90 23.92 15.08
C ARG A 135 -6.37 25.17 14.34
N PRO A 136 -6.06 26.38 14.83
CA PRO A 136 -6.35 27.58 14.07
C PRO A 136 -5.63 27.48 12.72
N LEU A 137 -6.31 27.91 11.65
CA LEU A 137 -5.74 27.92 10.29
C LEU A 137 -4.74 29.08 10.08
N HIS A 138 -4.31 29.73 11.16
CA HIS A 138 -3.40 30.88 11.20
C HIS A 138 -2.68 30.89 12.55
#